data_AF-A0A7M3YPY0-F1
#
_entry.id   AF-A0A7M3YPY0-F1
#
_cell.length_a   1.000
_cell.length_b   1.000
_cell.length_c   1.000
_cell.angle_alpha   90.00
_cell.angle_beta   90.00
_cell.angle_gamma   90.00
#
_symmetry.space_group_name_H-M   'P 1'
#
loop_
_entity.id
_entity.type
_entity.pdbx_description
1 polymer ?
#
loop_
_entity_poly.entity_id
_entity_poly.type
_entity_poly.pdbx_seq_one_letter_code
_entity_poly.pdbx_strand_id
1 'polypeptide(L)'
;SFLFISLARLCADSLNLRHVDVLGVEIPIAIAMAGLVLVHLASRMTQGTVFLEEQYDLLTLLAALVAMGSFALVGRDDLGVRIPNLLDMVVGLLVIDRLFGVLAGGELPIPTLTNPLEFYDLAWTIPVFGNEILLVLAALLWDWVERERQKRGLQDHRGALGRISYALSILILSFGPAALLALTLMLLRGWEWKQPAVLMVGFIVLPLALNETVWWIEQEFSLTLFEVWMSSIAIGLIGLLAGGVATYTDQGLWISASLWVAQVLFIITGVLSPSLLLFVLLTLAMSTTSWVIGVLTLRRGWRIVGFLNLVLAWIVASVLIYQGMTSMAALALLLATATLLAIITYLTQSRDELLASQ
;
A
#
# COMPACT_ATOMS: atom_id res chain seq x y z
N SER A 1 23.89 26.12 -2.15
CA SER A 1 23.73 25.28 -0.94
C SER A 1 24.93 24.37 -0.68
N PHE A 2 25.38 23.55 -1.65
CA PHE A 2 26.54 22.66 -1.47
C PHE A 2 27.76 23.32 -0.82
N LEU A 3 28.15 24.51 -1.28
CA LEU A 3 29.32 25.22 -0.78
C LEU A 3 29.22 25.58 0.71
N PHE A 4 28.05 26.03 1.17
CA PHE A 4 27.79 26.33 2.58
C PHE A 4 27.69 25.07 3.45
N ILE A 5 27.12 23.98 2.92
CA ILE A 5 27.03 22.70 3.62
C ILE A 5 28.43 22.09 3.79
N SER A 6 29.27 22.13 2.74
CA SER A 6 30.66 21.69 2.81
C SER A 6 31.45 22.49 3.84
N LEU A 7 31.30 23.82 3.87
CA LEU A 7 31.91 24.68 4.88
C LEU A 7 31.44 24.35 6.31
N ALA A 8 30.13 24.10 6.48
CA ALA A 8 29.58 23.72 7.77
C ALA A 8 30.13 22.38 8.27
N ARG A 9 30.24 21.36 7.40
CA ARG A 9 30.88 20.08 7.71
C ARG A 9 32.33 20.26 8.13
N LEU A 10 33.12 20.99 7.33
CA LEU A 10 34.54 21.24 7.63
C LEU A 10 34.74 21.92 8.99
N CYS A 11 33.90 22.91 9.32
CA CYS A 11 33.94 23.56 10.63
C CYS A 11 33.54 22.61 11.77
N ALA A 12 32.48 21.82 11.59
CA ALA A 12 31.98 20.91 12.62
C ALA A 12 32.95 19.75 12.90
N ASP A 13 33.60 19.23 11.85
CA ASP A 13 34.68 18.23 11.95
C ASP A 13 35.89 18.81 12.70
N SER A 14 36.24 20.08 12.46
CA SER A 14 37.32 20.75 13.20
C SER A 14 37.03 20.90 14.71
N LEU A 15 35.76 20.87 15.09
CA LEU A 15 35.27 21.01 16.47
C LEU A 15 34.88 19.69 17.13
N ASN A 16 35.07 18.56 16.43
CA ASN A 16 34.74 17.20 16.91
C ASN A 16 33.28 17.06 17.41
N LEU A 17 32.37 17.86 16.84
CA LEU A 17 30.96 17.87 17.23
C LEU A 17 30.20 16.77 16.48
N ARG A 18 29.47 15.95 17.23
CA ARG A 18 28.54 14.99 16.63
C ARG A 18 27.44 15.77 15.91
N HIS A 19 27.34 15.57 14.60
CA HIS A 19 26.31 16.24 13.80
C HIS A 19 24.92 15.77 14.25
N VAL A 20 24.02 16.73 14.46
CA VAL A 20 22.62 16.42 14.72
C VAL A 20 22.00 16.00 13.39
N ASP A 21 21.44 14.80 13.37
CA ASP A 21 20.90 14.16 12.17
C ASP A 21 19.38 14.00 12.30
N VAL A 22 18.65 14.23 11.21
CA VAL A 22 17.23 13.91 11.04
C VAL A 22 17.16 12.74 10.07
N LEU A 23 16.64 11.60 10.51
CA LEU A 23 16.62 10.37 9.70
C LEU A 23 18.01 10.04 9.10
N GLY A 24 19.07 10.11 9.90
CA GLY A 24 20.43 9.78 9.44
C GLY A 24 21.04 10.72 8.38
N VAL A 25 20.33 11.80 8.02
CA VAL A 25 20.81 12.89 7.17
C VAL A 25 21.11 14.10 8.06
N GLU A 26 22.23 14.77 7.82
CA GLU A 26 22.60 15.97 8.58
C GLU A 26 21.55 17.07 8.39
N ILE A 27 21.22 17.79 9.48
CA ILE A 27 20.21 18.86 9.46
C ILE A 27 20.37 19.87 8.31
N PRO A 28 21.57 20.40 7.99
CA PRO A 28 21.70 21.37 6.90
C PRO A 28 21.29 20.82 5.53
N ILE A 29 21.62 19.54 5.27
CA ILE A 29 21.21 18.85 4.04
C ILE A 29 19.71 18.60 4.07
N ALA A 30 19.19 18.14 5.21
CA ALA A 30 17.79 17.85 5.40
C ALA A 30 16.90 19.10 5.14
N ILE A 31 17.28 20.24 5.70
CA ILE A 31 16.60 21.53 5.48
C ILE A 31 16.70 21.96 4.02
N ALA A 32 17.87 21.79 3.38
CA ALA A 32 18.03 22.13 1.98
C ALA A 32 17.13 21.27 1.06
N MET A 33 17.03 19.96 1.33
CA MET A 33 16.13 19.07 0.60
C MET A 33 14.66 19.44 0.79
N ALA A 34 14.25 19.77 2.02
CA ALA A 34 12.89 20.27 2.28
C ALA A 34 12.62 21.61 1.58
N GLY A 35 13.60 22.51 1.55
CA GLY A 35 13.51 23.77 0.81
C GLY A 35 13.32 23.57 -0.69
N LEU A 36 13.98 22.57 -1.29
CA LEU A 36 13.78 22.23 -2.71
C LEU A 36 12.34 21.81 -3.01
N VAL A 37 11.73 21.00 -2.13
CA VAL A 37 10.31 20.63 -2.24
C VAL A 37 9.41 21.85 -2.15
N LEU A 38 9.65 22.76 -1.20
CA LEU A 38 8.86 23.98 -1.08
C LEU A 38 8.96 24.87 -2.32
N VAL A 39 10.14 24.95 -2.95
CA VAL A 39 10.33 25.68 -4.21
C VAL A 39 9.54 25.02 -5.35
N HIS A 40 9.57 23.68 -5.45
CA HIS A 40 8.81 22.96 -6.46
C HIS A 40 7.29 23.15 -6.28
N LEU A 41 6.79 23.01 -5.05
CA LEU A 41 5.40 23.30 -4.69
C LEU A 41 5.00 24.73 -5.08
N ALA A 42 5.81 25.73 -4.71
CA ALA A 42 5.53 27.12 -5.03
C ALA A 42 5.46 27.37 -6.56
N SER A 43 6.33 26.70 -7.34
CA SER A 43 6.27 26.76 -8.81
C SER A 43 4.92 26.26 -9.33
N ARG A 44 4.48 25.10 -8.86
CA ARG A 44 3.25 24.41 -9.31
C ARG A 44 1.95 25.05 -8.82
N MET A 45 2.00 25.88 -7.78
CA MET A 45 0.82 26.59 -7.26
C MET A 45 0.45 27.83 -8.09
N THR A 46 1.30 28.28 -9.01
CA THR A 46 1.02 29.46 -9.83
C THR A 46 0.12 29.08 -11.01
N GLN A 47 -1.18 29.41 -10.91
CA GLN A 47 -2.14 29.10 -11.98
C GLN A 47 -1.81 29.88 -13.26
N GLY A 48 -1.67 29.17 -14.39
CA GLY A 48 -1.60 29.76 -15.73
C GLY A 48 -0.25 29.71 -16.44
N THR A 49 0.80 29.15 -15.83
CA THR A 49 2.12 29.02 -16.47
C THR A 49 2.64 27.59 -16.60
N VAL A 50 2.09 26.63 -15.83
CA VAL A 50 2.60 25.26 -15.78
C VAL A 50 1.49 24.29 -16.13
N PHE A 51 1.71 23.51 -17.19
CA PHE A 51 0.76 22.51 -17.68
C PHE A 51 1.11 21.10 -17.20
N LEU A 52 0.12 20.22 -17.13
CA LEU A 52 0.30 18.81 -16.79
C LEU A 52 1.31 18.11 -17.70
N GLU A 53 1.36 18.47 -18.98
CA GLU A 53 2.27 17.91 -19.99
C GLU A 53 3.75 18.30 -19.75
N GLU A 54 3.99 19.41 -19.05
CA GLU A 54 5.33 19.94 -18.81
C GLU A 54 5.81 19.59 -17.38
N GLN A 55 6.60 18.52 -17.26
CA GLN A 55 7.05 17.96 -15.97
C GLN A 55 8.56 18.11 -15.71
N TYR A 56 9.26 19.00 -16.42
CA TYR A 56 10.70 19.19 -16.20
C TYR A 56 11.05 19.63 -14.77
N ASP A 57 10.20 20.43 -14.13
CA ASP A 57 10.41 20.84 -12.74
C ASP A 57 10.49 19.62 -11.80
N LEU A 58 9.66 18.59 -12.03
CA LEU A 58 9.73 17.33 -11.27
C LEU A 58 11.08 16.65 -11.48
N LEU A 59 11.56 16.57 -12.72
CA LEU A 59 12.88 15.99 -13.02
C LEU A 59 14.01 16.76 -12.32
N THR A 60 13.95 18.09 -12.29
CA THR A 60 14.95 18.89 -11.56
C THR A 60 14.90 18.65 -10.06
N LEU A 61 13.71 18.52 -9.46
CA LEU A 61 13.54 18.17 -8.06
C LEU A 61 14.14 16.80 -7.77
N LEU A 62 13.81 15.78 -8.58
CA LEU A 62 14.33 14.42 -8.44
C LEU A 62 15.86 14.40 -8.48
N ALA A 63 16.45 15.04 -9.51
CA ALA A 63 17.90 15.11 -9.65
C ALA A 63 18.57 15.85 -8.48
N ALA A 64 17.97 16.94 -8.00
CA ALA A 64 18.49 17.71 -6.89
C ALA A 64 18.42 16.94 -5.56
N LEU A 65 17.32 16.23 -5.28
CA LEU A 65 17.18 15.39 -4.09
C LEU A 65 18.18 14.23 -4.11
N VAL A 66 18.37 13.56 -5.26
CA VAL A 66 19.37 12.49 -5.40
C VAL A 66 20.78 13.02 -5.21
N ALA A 67 21.12 14.17 -5.81
CA ALA A 67 22.45 14.76 -5.68
C ALA A 67 22.75 15.16 -4.22
N MET A 68 21.82 15.83 -3.56
CA MET A 68 21.94 16.21 -2.14
C MET A 68 22.01 14.99 -1.23
N GLY A 69 21.18 13.99 -1.51
CA GLY A 69 21.18 12.73 -0.76
C GLY A 69 22.47 11.94 -0.90
N SER A 70 22.98 11.83 -2.13
CA SER A 70 24.26 11.16 -2.40
C SER A 70 25.41 11.86 -1.68
N PHE A 71 25.41 13.20 -1.68
CA PHE A 71 26.38 14.01 -0.94
C PHE A 71 26.31 13.75 0.58
N ALA A 72 25.11 13.47 1.11
CA ALA A 72 24.93 13.15 2.53
C ALA A 72 25.71 11.90 2.97
N LEU A 73 25.88 10.92 2.07
CA LEU A 73 26.55 9.64 2.33
C LEU A 73 28.07 9.70 2.19
N VAL A 74 28.62 10.71 1.51
CA VAL A 74 30.06 10.81 1.26
C VAL A 74 30.81 10.95 2.59
N GLY A 75 31.82 10.08 2.79
CA GLY A 75 32.70 10.09 3.96
C GLY A 75 32.09 9.48 5.23
N ARG A 76 31.02 8.68 5.12
CA ARG A 76 30.36 8.04 6.26
C ARG A 76 30.64 6.53 6.31
N ASP A 77 30.95 6.04 7.51
CA ASP A 77 31.29 4.62 7.75
C ASP A 77 30.06 3.73 8.03
N ASP A 78 28.95 4.33 8.48
CA ASP A 78 27.70 3.68 8.90
C ASP A 78 26.65 3.61 7.78
N LEU A 79 27.07 3.25 6.57
CA LEU A 79 26.22 3.22 5.36
C LEU A 79 24.98 2.31 5.52
N GLY A 80 25.08 1.22 6.28
CA GLY A 80 23.99 0.27 6.49
C GLY A 80 22.79 0.83 7.26
N VAL A 81 22.93 1.96 7.96
CA VAL A 81 21.80 2.67 8.61
C VAL A 81 21.46 3.94 7.84
N ARG A 82 22.46 4.61 7.26
CA ARG A 82 22.25 5.89 6.56
C ARG A 82 21.58 5.74 5.21
N ILE A 83 21.88 4.71 4.43
CA ILE A 83 21.26 4.52 3.09
C ILE A 83 19.73 4.41 3.21
N PRO A 84 19.16 3.51 4.04
CA PRO A 84 17.71 3.41 4.16
C PRO A 84 17.07 4.70 4.67
N ASN A 85 17.71 5.39 5.62
CA ASN A 85 17.11 6.61 6.17
C ASN A 85 17.18 7.79 5.19
N LEU A 86 18.24 7.87 4.38
CA LEU A 86 18.29 8.78 3.25
C LEU A 86 17.16 8.49 2.25
N LEU A 87 16.96 7.21 1.91
CA LEU A 87 15.89 6.81 1.00
C LEU A 87 14.51 7.17 1.54
N ASP A 88 14.25 6.99 2.84
CA ASP A 88 13.02 7.48 3.48
C ASP A 88 12.86 8.98 3.33
N MET A 89 13.96 9.72 3.47
CA MET A 89 13.92 11.16 3.35
C MET A 89 13.63 11.60 1.92
N VAL A 90 14.29 11.02 0.92
CA VAL A 90 14.05 11.33 -0.50
C VAL A 90 12.61 10.97 -0.88
N VAL A 91 12.20 9.72 -0.65
CA VAL A 91 10.86 9.24 -1.02
C VAL A 91 9.78 9.95 -0.19
N GLY A 92 10.00 10.12 1.11
CA GLY A 92 9.06 10.81 1.99
C GLY A 92 8.85 12.28 1.62
N LEU A 93 9.92 12.99 1.22
CA LEU A 93 9.81 14.36 0.71
C LEU A 93 9.03 14.43 -0.60
N LEU A 94 9.20 13.46 -1.50
CA LEU A 94 8.40 13.36 -2.72
C LEU A 94 6.92 13.06 -2.42
N VAL A 95 6.63 12.23 -1.42
CA VAL A 95 5.24 12.01 -0.96
C VAL A 95 4.64 13.31 -0.46
N ILE A 96 5.38 14.08 0.36
CA ILE A 96 4.94 15.38 0.86
C ILE A 96 4.68 16.33 -0.31
N ASP A 97 5.60 16.43 -1.26
CA ASP A 97 5.44 17.23 -2.48
C ASP A 97 4.14 16.88 -3.21
N ARG A 98 3.89 15.58 -3.45
CA ARG A 98 2.68 15.13 -4.13
C ARG A 98 1.40 15.44 -3.36
N LEU A 99 1.37 15.13 -2.07
CA LEU A 99 0.17 15.36 -1.24
C LEU A 99 -0.19 16.84 -1.17
N PHE A 100 0.79 17.71 -0.90
CA PHE A 100 0.54 19.15 -0.81
C PHE A 100 0.24 19.78 -2.17
N GLY A 101 0.91 19.34 -3.24
CA GLY A 101 0.63 19.87 -4.57
C GLY A 101 -0.76 19.51 -5.08
N VAL A 102 -1.23 18.28 -4.82
CA VAL A 102 -2.62 17.87 -5.13
C VAL A 102 -3.63 18.68 -4.30
N LEU A 103 -3.39 18.83 -2.98
CA LEU A 103 -4.28 19.62 -2.10
C LEU A 103 -4.33 21.11 -2.46
N ALA A 104 -3.23 21.66 -2.97
CA ALA A 104 -3.14 23.03 -3.44
C ALA A 104 -3.80 23.25 -4.81
N GLY A 105 -4.27 22.19 -5.48
CA GLY A 105 -4.83 22.26 -6.83
C GLY A 105 -3.79 22.49 -7.92
N GLY A 106 -2.53 22.13 -7.67
CA GLY A 106 -1.47 22.19 -8.67
C GLY A 106 -1.60 21.10 -9.73
N GLU A 107 -1.09 21.37 -10.93
CA GLU A 107 -1.07 20.40 -12.04
C GLU A 107 0.06 19.38 -11.85
N LEU A 108 -0.18 18.41 -10.95
CA LEU A 108 0.68 17.26 -10.70
C LEU A 108 -0.01 15.97 -11.18
N PRO A 109 0.73 15.05 -11.80
CA PRO A 109 0.17 13.79 -12.24
C PRO A 109 -0.14 12.90 -11.04
N ILE A 110 -1.39 12.42 -10.97
CA ILE A 110 -1.86 11.51 -9.94
C ILE A 110 -1.72 10.10 -10.49
N PRO A 111 -0.83 9.25 -9.95
CA PRO A 111 -0.48 8.00 -10.62
C PRO A 111 -1.63 7.00 -10.79
N THR A 112 -2.69 7.11 -9.99
CA THR A 112 -3.91 6.28 -10.11
C THR A 112 -4.94 6.85 -11.09
N LEU A 113 -4.80 8.10 -11.52
CA LEU A 113 -5.77 8.80 -12.39
C LEU A 113 -5.17 9.29 -13.72
N THR A 114 -3.84 9.31 -13.86
CA THR A 114 -3.16 9.84 -15.04
C THR A 114 -2.31 8.79 -15.74
N ASN A 115 -2.63 8.48 -16.98
CA ASN A 115 -1.93 7.47 -17.76
C ASN A 115 -0.47 7.92 -18.05
N PRO A 116 0.56 7.15 -17.62
CA PRO A 116 1.96 7.52 -17.82
C PRO A 116 2.37 7.59 -19.30
N LEU A 117 1.60 6.97 -20.19
CA LEU A 117 1.83 6.93 -21.64
C LEU A 117 0.88 7.86 -22.42
N GLU A 118 0.18 8.77 -21.74
CA GLU A 118 -0.80 9.69 -22.36
C GLU A 118 -0.14 10.67 -23.34
N PHE A 119 0.99 11.26 -22.95
CA PHE A 119 1.69 12.27 -23.75
C PHE A 119 3.01 11.73 -24.28
N TYR A 120 3.28 11.96 -25.57
CA TYR A 120 4.53 11.53 -26.23
C TYR A 120 5.66 12.55 -26.11
N ASP A 121 5.38 13.74 -25.57
CA ASP A 121 6.39 14.78 -25.42
C ASP A 121 7.47 14.40 -24.41
N LEU A 122 8.70 14.82 -24.70
CA LEU A 122 9.85 14.58 -23.82
C LEU A 122 9.69 15.26 -22.46
N ALA A 123 8.94 16.37 -22.42
CA ALA A 123 8.60 17.11 -21.21
C ALA A 123 7.75 16.30 -20.22
N TRP A 124 7.05 15.28 -20.71
CA TRP A 124 6.27 14.34 -19.91
C TRP A 124 7.00 13.01 -19.71
N THR A 125 7.46 12.41 -20.82
CA THR A 125 8.01 11.06 -20.84
C THR A 125 9.25 10.94 -19.96
N ILE A 126 10.20 11.88 -20.06
CA ILE A 126 11.47 11.79 -19.32
C ILE A 126 11.23 11.93 -17.81
N PRO A 127 10.47 12.92 -17.30
CA PRO A 127 10.21 13.03 -15.87
C PRO A 127 9.42 11.87 -15.28
N VAL A 128 8.38 11.37 -15.97
CA VAL A 128 7.54 10.26 -15.50
C VAL A 128 8.35 8.96 -15.41
N PHE A 129 9.08 8.63 -16.47
CA PHE A 129 9.96 7.44 -16.44
C PHE A 129 11.15 7.63 -15.49
N GLY A 130 11.70 8.85 -15.38
CA GLY A 130 12.75 9.18 -14.43
C GLY A 130 12.31 8.95 -12.99
N ASN A 131 11.07 9.33 -12.65
CA ASN A 131 10.46 9.03 -11.35
C ASN A 131 10.34 7.51 -11.12
N GLU A 132 9.82 6.75 -12.09
CA GLU A 132 9.73 5.29 -11.98
C GLU A 132 11.10 4.63 -11.77
N ILE A 133 12.11 5.01 -12.56
CA ILE A 133 13.47 4.47 -12.43
C ILE A 133 14.04 4.79 -11.04
N LEU A 134 13.85 6.02 -10.55
CA LEU A 134 14.29 6.42 -9.22
C LEU A 134 13.61 5.57 -8.13
N LEU A 135 12.30 5.35 -8.22
CA LEU A 135 11.55 4.56 -7.25
C LEU A 135 11.94 3.07 -7.28
N VAL A 136 12.19 2.50 -8.47
CA VAL A 136 12.74 1.15 -8.62
C VAL A 136 14.09 1.04 -7.93
N LEU A 137 15.02 1.97 -8.19
CA LEU A 137 16.34 1.97 -7.56
C LEU A 137 16.22 2.14 -6.04
N ALA A 138 15.32 3.01 -5.58
CA ALA A 138 15.07 3.21 -4.16
C ALA A 138 14.56 1.93 -3.49
N ALA A 139 13.56 1.25 -4.07
CA ALA A 139 13.05 -0.03 -3.58
C ALA A 139 14.14 -1.11 -3.50
N LEU A 140 14.97 -1.25 -4.54
CA LEU A 140 16.03 -2.24 -4.60
C LEU A 140 17.16 -1.95 -3.59
N LEU A 141 17.59 -0.69 -3.48
CA LEU A 141 18.62 -0.29 -2.51
C LEU A 141 18.13 -0.49 -1.08
N TRP A 142 16.87 -0.14 -0.81
CA TRP A 142 16.25 -0.31 0.49
C TRP A 142 16.19 -1.79 0.89
N ASP A 143 15.70 -2.67 0.00
CA ASP A 143 15.67 -4.12 0.25
C ASP A 143 17.08 -4.71 0.37
N TRP A 144 18.03 -4.26 -0.45
CA TRP A 144 19.41 -4.74 -0.42
C TRP A 144 20.07 -4.49 0.94
N VAL A 145 19.91 -3.30 1.51
CA VAL A 145 20.46 -2.99 2.84
C VAL A 145 19.81 -3.87 3.90
N GLU A 146 18.49 -4.03 3.86
CA GLU A 146 17.77 -4.85 4.83
C GLU A 146 18.19 -6.33 4.76
N ARG A 147 18.35 -6.85 3.54
CA ARG A 147 18.84 -8.21 3.29
C ARG A 147 20.27 -8.40 3.81
N GLU A 148 21.14 -7.41 3.63
CA GLU A 148 22.52 -7.48 4.11
C GLU A 148 22.59 -7.43 5.64
N ARG A 149 21.71 -6.66 6.29
CA ARG A 149 21.57 -6.65 7.76
C ARG A 149 21.10 -8.00 8.28
N GLN A 150 20.13 -8.61 7.62
CA GLN A 150 19.61 -9.93 7.96
C GLN A 150 20.68 -11.03 7.82
N LYS A 151 21.46 -11.03 6.72
CA LYS A 151 22.57 -11.97 6.52
C LYS A 151 23.62 -11.90 7.64
N ARG A 152 23.81 -10.71 8.20
CA ARG A 152 24.74 -10.46 9.31
C ARG A 152 24.12 -10.73 10.69
N GLY A 153 22.89 -11.22 10.74
CA GLY A 153 22.18 -11.52 12.00
C GLY A 153 21.87 -10.28 12.84
N LEU A 154 21.83 -9.10 12.23
CA LEU A 154 21.48 -7.86 12.94
C LEU A 154 19.97 -7.82 13.23
N GLN A 155 19.61 -7.17 14.33
CA GLN A 155 18.21 -7.03 14.72
C GLN A 155 17.41 -6.19 13.70
N ASP A 156 16.11 -6.46 13.60
CA ASP A 156 15.18 -5.65 12.83
C ASP A 156 15.16 -4.22 13.41
N HIS A 157 15.53 -3.23 12.58
CA HIS A 157 15.61 -1.84 12.99
C HIS A 157 14.34 -1.05 12.65
N ARG A 158 13.57 -1.52 11.66
CA ARG A 158 12.45 -0.78 11.06
C ARG A 158 11.10 -1.28 11.55
N GLY A 159 11.02 -2.57 11.89
CA GLY A 159 9.76 -3.21 12.25
C GLY A 159 8.77 -3.25 11.08
N ALA A 160 7.58 -3.76 11.37
CA ALA A 160 6.50 -3.87 10.37
C ALA A 160 6.06 -2.50 9.84
N LEU A 161 5.95 -1.49 10.72
CA LEU A 161 5.48 -0.16 10.33
C LEU A 161 6.41 0.51 9.33
N GLY A 162 7.74 0.44 9.54
CA GLY A 162 8.71 1.05 8.62
C GLY A 162 8.70 0.42 7.22
N ARG A 163 8.46 -0.90 7.13
CA ARG A 163 8.30 -1.60 5.84
C ARG A 163 7.02 -1.15 5.14
N ILE A 164 5.91 -1.11 5.88
CA ILE A 164 4.61 -0.67 5.35
C ILE A 164 4.69 0.77 4.87
N SER A 165 5.20 1.70 5.70
CA SER A 165 5.24 3.13 5.36
C SER A 165 6.07 3.39 4.12
N TYR A 166 7.23 2.72 3.99
CA TYR A 166 8.12 2.91 2.85
C TYR A 166 7.51 2.38 1.55
N ALA A 167 6.95 1.17 1.56
CA ALA A 167 6.30 0.61 0.39
C ALA A 167 5.06 1.41 -0.04
N LEU A 168 4.25 1.88 0.91
CA LEU A 168 3.11 2.76 0.61
C LEU A 168 3.54 4.12 0.06
N SER A 169 4.69 4.63 0.50
CA SER A 169 5.24 5.88 -0.03
C SER A 169 5.63 5.71 -1.50
N ILE A 170 6.21 4.56 -1.88
CA ILE A 170 6.49 4.25 -3.29
C ILE A 170 5.19 4.07 -4.08
N LEU A 171 4.20 3.37 -3.52
CA LEU A 171 2.89 3.19 -4.14
C LEU A 171 2.23 4.54 -4.49
N ILE A 172 2.22 5.50 -3.57
CA ILE A 172 1.60 6.83 -3.80
C ILE A 172 2.29 7.62 -4.92
N LEU A 173 3.57 7.34 -5.19
CA LEU A 173 4.39 8.07 -6.15
C LEU A 173 4.53 7.38 -7.50
N SER A 174 4.31 6.07 -7.57
CA SER A 174 4.59 5.24 -8.72
C SER A 174 3.40 5.14 -9.65
N PHE A 175 3.67 5.09 -10.95
CA PHE A 175 2.74 4.77 -12.03
C PHE A 175 2.65 3.26 -12.30
N GLY A 176 3.09 2.40 -11.38
CA GLY A 176 2.82 0.96 -11.41
C GLY A 176 4.04 0.06 -11.21
N PRO A 177 5.05 0.06 -12.12
CA PRO A 177 6.15 -0.92 -12.06
C PRO A 177 6.95 -0.86 -10.75
N ALA A 178 7.31 0.34 -10.29
CA ALA A 178 8.00 0.51 -9.01
C ALA A 178 7.12 0.11 -7.82
N ALA A 179 5.82 0.42 -7.85
CA ALA A 179 4.86 0.00 -6.83
C ALA A 179 4.79 -1.53 -6.70
N LEU A 180 4.62 -2.26 -7.81
CA LEU A 180 4.58 -3.72 -7.78
C LEU A 180 5.88 -4.33 -7.27
N LEU A 181 7.03 -3.79 -7.70
CA LEU A 181 8.34 -4.23 -7.23
C LEU A 181 8.46 -4.01 -5.71
N ALA A 182 8.17 -2.80 -5.24
CA ALA A 182 8.25 -2.44 -3.82
C ALA A 182 7.33 -3.31 -2.95
N LEU A 183 6.09 -3.55 -3.40
CA LEU A 183 5.16 -4.45 -2.71
C LEU A 183 5.66 -5.89 -2.70
N THR A 184 6.23 -6.38 -3.81
CA THR A 184 6.80 -7.73 -3.86
C THR A 184 7.94 -7.90 -2.86
N LEU A 185 8.88 -6.96 -2.81
CA LEU A 185 9.98 -6.97 -1.86
C LEU A 185 9.47 -6.86 -0.41
N MET A 186 8.48 -5.99 -0.17
CA MET A 186 7.82 -5.86 1.13
C MET A 186 7.16 -7.16 1.58
N LEU A 187 6.44 -7.86 0.71
CA LEU A 187 5.79 -9.13 1.02
C LEU A 187 6.82 -10.23 1.33
N LEU A 188 7.89 -10.32 0.52
CA LEU A 188 8.98 -11.26 0.75
C LEU A 188 9.64 -11.04 2.12
N ARG A 189 9.99 -9.79 2.45
CA ARG A 189 10.58 -9.47 3.76
C ARG A 189 9.59 -9.63 4.89
N GLY A 190 8.32 -9.26 4.70
CA GLY A 190 7.26 -9.49 5.67
C GLY A 190 7.11 -10.97 6.02
N TRP A 191 7.25 -11.85 5.03
CA TRP A 191 7.22 -13.30 5.23
C TRP A 191 8.45 -13.80 5.99
N GLU A 192 9.66 -13.41 5.56
CA GLU A 192 10.91 -13.82 6.20
C GLU A 192 11.01 -13.37 7.67
N TRP A 193 10.56 -12.15 7.96
CA TRP A 193 10.52 -11.60 9.32
C TRP A 193 9.30 -12.06 10.12
N LYS A 194 8.41 -12.89 9.55
CA LYS A 194 7.17 -13.38 10.16
C LYS A 194 6.29 -12.24 10.70
N GLN A 195 6.01 -11.24 9.87
CA GLN A 195 5.22 -10.06 10.21
C GLN A 195 3.86 -10.07 9.49
N PRO A 196 2.80 -10.64 10.09
CA PRO A 196 1.49 -10.78 9.43
C PRO A 196 0.87 -9.44 9.03
N ALA A 197 1.13 -8.38 9.79
CA ALA A 197 0.63 -7.03 9.48
C ALA A 197 1.20 -6.50 8.14
N VAL A 198 2.45 -6.83 7.81
CA VAL A 198 3.08 -6.42 6.55
C VAL A 198 2.37 -7.13 5.39
N LEU A 199 2.15 -8.44 5.49
CA LEU A 199 1.43 -9.16 4.44
C LEU A 199 -0.02 -8.69 4.31
N MET A 200 -0.70 -8.45 5.43
CA MET A 200 -2.07 -7.94 5.44
C MET A 200 -2.17 -6.64 4.63
N VAL A 201 -1.37 -5.64 4.97
CA VAL A 201 -1.41 -4.35 4.26
C VAL A 201 -0.97 -4.51 2.81
N GLY A 202 0.09 -5.29 2.55
CA GLY A 202 0.59 -5.53 1.20
C GLY A 202 -0.47 -6.14 0.27
N PHE A 203 -1.24 -7.14 0.74
CA PHE A 203 -2.33 -7.72 -0.04
C PHE A 203 -3.55 -6.79 -0.18
N ILE A 204 -3.84 -5.95 0.81
CA ILE A 204 -4.93 -4.97 0.73
C ILE A 204 -4.67 -3.94 -0.37
N VAL A 205 -3.43 -3.48 -0.53
CA VAL A 205 -3.08 -2.45 -1.52
C VAL A 205 -2.64 -3.01 -2.88
N LEU A 206 -2.41 -4.32 -2.98
CA LEU A 206 -2.00 -4.99 -4.21
C LEU A 206 -2.94 -4.74 -5.41
N PRO A 207 -4.28 -4.73 -5.28
CA PRO A 207 -5.18 -4.39 -6.39
C PRO A 207 -4.90 -3.02 -7.01
N LEU A 208 -4.49 -2.04 -6.19
CA LEU A 208 -4.21 -0.69 -6.65
C LEU A 208 -2.93 -0.67 -7.51
N ALA A 209 -1.86 -1.27 -7.01
CA ALA A 209 -0.60 -1.37 -7.75
C ALA A 209 -0.74 -2.17 -9.05
N LEU A 210 -1.54 -3.24 -9.03
CA LEU A 210 -1.85 -3.99 -10.25
C LEU A 210 -2.59 -3.10 -11.26
N ASN A 211 -3.57 -2.33 -10.83
CA ASN A 211 -4.32 -1.42 -11.71
C ASN A 211 -3.44 -0.33 -12.32
N GLU A 212 -2.48 0.23 -11.58
CA GLU A 212 -1.52 1.19 -12.13
C GLU A 212 -0.66 0.55 -13.25
N THR A 213 -0.26 -0.72 -13.08
CA THR A 213 0.50 -1.43 -14.12
C THR A 213 -0.30 -1.82 -15.35
N VAL A 214 -1.63 -1.89 -15.25
CA VAL A 214 -2.50 -2.24 -16.37
C VAL A 214 -2.31 -1.25 -17.51
N TRP A 215 -2.14 0.05 -17.23
CA TRP A 215 -1.94 1.08 -18.26
C TRP A 215 -0.71 0.86 -19.16
N TRP A 216 0.36 0.30 -18.61
CA TRP A 216 1.57 -0.04 -19.37
C TRP A 216 1.35 -1.17 -20.38
N ILE A 217 0.34 -2.01 -20.14
CA ILE A 217 0.03 -3.17 -20.98
C ILE A 217 -1.12 -2.86 -21.92
N GLU A 218 -2.21 -2.26 -21.43
CA GLU A 218 -3.41 -2.04 -22.23
C GLU A 218 -3.17 -1.10 -23.41
N GLN A 219 -2.39 -0.04 -23.23
CA GLN A 219 -2.11 0.90 -24.31
C GLN A 219 -1.23 0.29 -25.41
N GLU A 220 -0.21 -0.48 -25.02
CA GLU A 220 0.73 -1.08 -25.98
C GLU A 220 0.09 -2.27 -26.74
N PHE A 221 -0.72 -3.08 -26.05
CA PHE A 221 -1.27 -4.31 -26.62
C PHE A 221 -2.76 -4.20 -27.03
N SER A 222 -3.42 -3.07 -26.78
CA SER A 222 -4.86 -2.86 -27.04
C SER A 222 -5.75 -3.96 -26.41
N LEU A 223 -5.37 -4.42 -25.22
CA LEU A 223 -6.08 -5.44 -24.45
C LEU A 223 -6.77 -4.78 -23.26
N THR A 224 -7.94 -5.27 -22.85
CA THR A 224 -8.53 -4.94 -21.54
C THR A 224 -8.26 -6.08 -20.57
N LEU A 225 -7.54 -5.80 -19.49
CA LEU A 225 -7.10 -6.82 -18.54
C LEU A 225 -8.11 -7.05 -17.43
N PHE A 226 -8.17 -6.12 -16.48
CA PHE A 226 -9.05 -6.19 -15.32
C PHE A 226 -9.12 -4.83 -14.63
N GLU A 227 -10.25 -4.57 -13.97
CA GLU A 227 -10.43 -3.40 -13.12
C GLU A 227 -10.08 -3.73 -11.65
N VAL A 228 -9.90 -2.68 -10.83
CA VAL A 228 -9.58 -2.80 -9.39
C VAL A 228 -10.51 -3.76 -8.64
N TRP A 229 -11.81 -3.75 -8.94
CA TRP A 229 -12.77 -4.63 -8.25
C TRP A 229 -12.54 -6.10 -8.59
N MET A 230 -12.12 -6.44 -9.81
CA MET A 230 -11.88 -7.82 -10.22
C MET A 230 -10.65 -8.41 -9.50
N SER A 231 -9.55 -7.65 -9.45
CA SER A 231 -8.35 -8.05 -8.71
C SER A 231 -8.58 -8.10 -7.20
N SER A 232 -9.39 -7.17 -6.67
CA SER A 232 -9.82 -7.18 -5.26
C SER A 232 -10.59 -8.45 -4.89
N ILE A 233 -11.51 -8.93 -5.75
CA ILE A 233 -12.19 -10.21 -5.51
C ILE A 233 -11.20 -11.36 -5.48
N ALA A 234 -10.33 -11.46 -6.48
CA ALA A 234 -9.38 -12.56 -6.59
C ALA A 234 -8.47 -12.64 -5.35
N ILE A 235 -7.89 -11.51 -4.94
CA ILE A 235 -7.02 -11.44 -3.77
C ILE A 235 -7.82 -11.62 -2.47
N GLY A 236 -9.05 -11.09 -2.39
CA GLY A 236 -9.93 -11.28 -1.24
C GLY A 236 -10.33 -12.76 -1.04
N LEU A 237 -10.60 -13.49 -2.12
CA LEU A 237 -10.85 -14.94 -2.09
C LEU A 237 -9.60 -15.71 -1.65
N ILE A 238 -8.41 -15.33 -2.12
CA ILE A 238 -7.15 -15.89 -1.63
C ILE A 238 -7.00 -15.63 -0.12
N GLY A 239 -7.36 -14.44 0.36
CA GLY A 239 -7.41 -14.09 1.77
C GLY A 239 -8.36 -15.00 2.58
N LEU A 240 -9.57 -15.27 2.08
CA LEU A 240 -10.50 -16.20 2.71
C LEU A 240 -9.93 -17.62 2.81
N LEU A 241 -9.37 -18.14 1.71
CA LEU A 241 -8.75 -19.46 1.67
C LEU A 241 -7.57 -19.54 2.64
N ALA A 242 -6.71 -18.53 2.65
CA ALA A 242 -5.59 -18.43 3.58
C ALA A 242 -6.06 -18.39 5.05
N GLY A 243 -7.17 -17.72 5.36
CA GLY A 243 -7.78 -17.73 6.69
C GLY A 243 -8.25 -19.13 7.11
N GLY A 244 -8.84 -19.89 6.18
CA GLY A 244 -9.19 -21.30 6.39
C GLY A 244 -7.98 -22.19 6.66
N VAL A 245 -6.92 -22.06 5.85
CA VAL A 245 -5.67 -22.82 6.03
C VAL A 245 -4.97 -22.42 7.33
N ALA A 246 -4.94 -21.14 7.68
CA ALA A 246 -4.36 -20.65 8.93
C ALA A 246 -5.12 -21.18 10.15
N THR A 247 -6.44 -21.40 10.02
CA THR A 247 -7.26 -22.02 11.06
C THR A 247 -6.94 -23.51 11.22
N TYR A 248 -6.74 -24.23 10.11
CA TYR A 248 -6.34 -25.63 10.15
C TYR A 248 -4.92 -25.86 10.72
N THR A 249 -4.03 -24.89 10.55
CA THR A 249 -2.62 -24.96 10.99
C THR A 249 -2.36 -24.30 12.34
N ASP A 250 -3.40 -23.91 13.09
CA ASP A 250 -3.35 -23.24 14.40
C ASP A 250 -2.50 -21.94 14.41
N GLN A 251 -2.41 -21.26 13.28
CA GLN A 251 -1.63 -20.04 13.12
C GLN A 251 -2.43 -18.78 13.45
N GLY A 252 -2.74 -18.60 14.74
CA GLY A 252 -3.71 -17.61 15.22
C GLY A 252 -3.49 -16.15 14.80
N LEU A 253 -2.24 -15.72 14.57
CA LEU A 253 -1.93 -14.37 14.09
C LEU A 253 -2.24 -14.21 12.59
N TRP A 254 -1.98 -15.25 11.81
CA TRP A 254 -2.20 -15.28 10.37
C TRP A 254 -3.68 -15.33 10.01
N ILE A 255 -4.50 -16.00 10.84
CA ILE A 255 -5.97 -15.97 10.73
C ILE A 255 -6.47 -14.53 10.65
N SER A 256 -6.00 -13.67 11.56
CA SER A 256 -6.46 -12.28 11.61
C SER A 256 -6.03 -11.49 10.39
N ALA A 257 -4.77 -11.61 9.98
CA ALA A 257 -4.25 -10.93 8.80
C ALA A 257 -5.04 -11.33 7.54
N SER A 258 -5.24 -12.62 7.31
CA SER A 258 -5.94 -13.14 6.14
C SER A 258 -7.42 -12.73 6.08
N LEU A 259 -8.11 -12.72 7.22
CA LEU A 259 -9.51 -12.28 7.28
C LEU A 259 -9.67 -10.78 7.07
N TRP A 260 -8.74 -9.96 7.57
CA TRP A 260 -8.75 -8.52 7.28
C TRP A 260 -8.49 -8.21 5.80
N VAL A 261 -7.61 -8.96 5.14
CA VAL A 261 -7.41 -8.87 3.68
C VAL A 261 -8.73 -9.11 2.95
N ALA A 262 -9.39 -10.23 3.24
CA ALA A 262 -10.67 -10.57 2.62
C ALA A 262 -11.76 -9.51 2.91
N GLN A 263 -11.90 -9.11 4.17
CA GLN A 263 -12.91 -8.14 4.60
C GLN A 263 -12.78 -6.81 3.85
N VAL A 264 -11.59 -6.22 3.83
CA VAL A 264 -11.36 -4.91 3.21
C VAL A 264 -11.55 -5.00 1.71
N LEU A 265 -11.02 -6.05 1.06
CA LEU A 265 -11.10 -6.21 -0.38
C LEU A 265 -12.53 -6.50 -0.88
N PHE A 266 -13.36 -7.21 -0.10
CA PHE A 266 -14.77 -7.38 -0.45
C PHE A 266 -15.59 -6.11 -0.28
N ILE A 267 -15.26 -5.25 0.69
CA ILE A 267 -15.87 -3.92 0.81
C ILE A 267 -15.47 -3.08 -0.42
N ILE A 268 -14.18 -3.03 -0.77
CA ILE A 268 -13.69 -2.30 -1.96
C ILE A 268 -14.39 -2.81 -3.22
N THR A 269 -14.46 -4.13 -3.40
CA THR A 269 -15.22 -4.75 -4.50
C THR A 269 -16.66 -4.29 -4.50
N GLY A 270 -17.34 -4.32 -3.34
CA GLY A 270 -18.74 -3.97 -3.24
C GLY A 270 -19.04 -2.53 -3.62
N VAL A 271 -18.13 -1.61 -3.31
CA VAL A 271 -18.24 -0.19 -3.63
C VAL A 271 -17.93 0.09 -5.11
N LEU A 272 -16.94 -0.60 -5.68
CA LEU A 272 -16.46 -0.32 -7.05
C LEU A 272 -17.17 -1.15 -8.12
N SER A 273 -17.68 -2.33 -7.80
CA SER A 273 -18.32 -3.21 -8.77
C SER A 273 -19.70 -2.70 -9.20
N PRO A 274 -20.13 -2.94 -10.44
CA PRO A 274 -21.47 -2.54 -10.91
C PRO A 274 -22.59 -3.43 -10.35
N SER A 275 -22.27 -4.51 -9.62
CA SER A 275 -23.23 -5.52 -9.17
C SER A 275 -23.43 -5.51 -7.66
N LEU A 276 -24.57 -4.98 -7.23
CA LEU A 276 -24.93 -4.93 -5.82
C LEU A 276 -25.23 -6.33 -5.25
N LEU A 277 -25.67 -7.28 -6.10
CA LEU A 277 -25.80 -8.70 -5.72
C LEU A 277 -24.43 -9.31 -5.38
N LEU A 278 -23.39 -9.01 -6.17
CA LEU A 278 -22.04 -9.51 -5.91
C LEU A 278 -21.52 -9.05 -4.56
N PHE A 279 -21.75 -7.77 -4.21
CA PHE A 279 -21.39 -7.24 -2.90
C PHE A 279 -22.06 -8.03 -1.76
N VAL A 280 -23.37 -8.28 -1.89
CA VAL A 280 -24.12 -9.04 -0.88
C VAL A 280 -23.55 -10.46 -0.72
N LEU A 281 -23.32 -11.17 -1.83
CA LEU A 281 -22.82 -12.54 -1.81
C LEU A 281 -21.42 -12.65 -1.19
N LEU A 282 -20.51 -11.74 -1.53
CA LEU A 282 -19.16 -11.71 -0.94
C LEU A 282 -19.21 -11.39 0.56
N THR A 283 -20.09 -10.48 0.96
CA THR A 283 -20.28 -10.13 2.38
C THR A 283 -20.88 -11.31 3.17
N LEU A 284 -21.81 -12.08 2.58
CA LEU A 284 -22.33 -13.30 3.18
C LEU A 284 -21.26 -14.41 3.27
N ALA A 285 -20.41 -14.55 2.25
CA ALA A 285 -19.28 -15.48 2.29
C ALA A 285 -18.30 -15.11 3.41
N MET A 286 -17.99 -13.82 3.56
CA MET A 286 -17.16 -13.29 4.65
C MET A 286 -17.80 -13.47 6.03
N SER A 287 -19.13 -13.26 6.13
CA SER A 287 -19.89 -13.53 7.35
C SER A 287 -19.78 -14.99 7.76
N THR A 288 -20.02 -15.92 6.83
CA THR A 288 -19.94 -17.36 7.08
C THR A 288 -18.56 -17.76 7.57
N THR A 289 -17.52 -17.37 6.83
CA THR A 289 -16.13 -17.77 7.12
C THR A 289 -15.64 -17.21 8.46
N SER A 290 -15.83 -15.92 8.72
CA SER A 290 -15.45 -15.31 10.01
C SER A 290 -16.19 -15.94 11.19
N TRP A 291 -17.49 -16.23 11.05
CA TRP A 291 -18.25 -16.86 12.12
C TRP A 291 -17.79 -18.30 12.38
N VAL A 292 -17.64 -19.11 11.32
CA VAL A 292 -17.14 -20.49 11.41
C VAL A 292 -15.77 -20.51 12.08
N ILE A 293 -14.84 -19.67 11.64
CA ILE A 293 -13.51 -19.55 12.27
C ILE A 293 -13.63 -19.11 13.73
N GLY A 294 -14.52 -18.17 14.05
CA GLY A 294 -14.78 -17.72 15.42
C GLY A 294 -15.29 -18.82 16.35
N VAL A 295 -16.12 -19.74 15.85
CA VAL A 295 -16.59 -20.90 16.61
C VAL A 295 -15.49 -21.96 16.73
N LEU A 296 -14.77 -22.26 15.64
CA LEU A 296 -13.71 -23.26 15.64
C LEU A 296 -12.55 -22.88 16.55
N THR A 297 -12.18 -21.60 16.57
CA THR A 297 -11.07 -21.06 17.38
C THR A 297 -11.51 -20.53 18.74
N LEU A 298 -12.79 -20.65 19.09
CA LEU A 298 -13.39 -20.12 20.33
C LEU A 298 -13.03 -18.62 20.54
N ARG A 299 -13.10 -17.82 19.48
CA ARG A 299 -12.82 -16.38 19.49
C ARG A 299 -14.11 -15.60 19.32
N ARG A 300 -14.56 -14.94 20.39
CA ARG A 300 -15.78 -14.09 20.38
C ARG A 300 -15.69 -12.96 19.34
N GLY A 301 -14.52 -12.36 19.15
CA GLY A 301 -14.32 -11.26 18.20
C GLY A 301 -14.76 -11.61 16.77
N TRP A 302 -14.35 -12.78 16.25
CA TRP A 302 -14.70 -13.20 14.90
C TRP A 302 -16.18 -13.57 14.73
N ARG A 303 -16.83 -14.06 15.79
CA ARG A 303 -18.30 -14.26 15.81
C ARG A 303 -19.05 -12.92 15.68
N ILE A 304 -18.58 -11.88 16.36
CA ILE A 304 -19.15 -10.53 16.26
C ILE A 304 -18.97 -9.96 14.85
N VAL A 305 -17.77 -10.10 14.27
CA VAL A 305 -17.51 -9.67 12.87
C VAL A 305 -18.41 -10.42 11.89
N GLY A 306 -18.59 -11.73 12.07
CA GLY A 306 -19.52 -12.54 11.28
C GLY A 306 -20.96 -12.01 11.34
N PHE A 307 -21.46 -11.71 12.54
CA PHE A 307 -22.78 -11.11 12.72
C PHE A 307 -22.90 -9.73 12.05
N LEU A 308 -21.90 -8.85 12.22
CA LEU A 308 -21.90 -7.53 11.59
C LEU A 308 -21.92 -7.61 10.06
N ASN A 309 -21.19 -8.56 9.48
CA ASN A 309 -21.22 -8.81 8.03
C ASN A 309 -22.59 -9.31 7.56
N LEU A 310 -23.27 -10.15 8.33
CA LEU A 310 -24.63 -10.59 8.01
C LEU A 310 -25.61 -9.39 7.98
N VAL A 311 -25.53 -8.52 8.98
CA VAL A 311 -26.34 -7.29 9.04
C VAL A 311 -26.04 -6.39 7.85
N LEU A 312 -24.76 -6.15 7.55
CA LEU A 312 -24.34 -5.35 6.40
C LEU A 312 -24.87 -5.92 5.08
N ALA A 313 -24.75 -7.24 4.89
CA ALA A 313 -25.25 -7.92 3.69
C ALA A 313 -26.76 -7.70 3.50
N TRP A 314 -27.55 -7.76 4.58
CA TRP A 314 -29.00 -7.53 4.52
C TRP A 314 -29.39 -6.05 4.35
N ILE A 315 -28.60 -5.11 4.88
CA ILE A 315 -28.78 -3.68 4.58
C ILE A 315 -28.60 -3.44 3.08
N VAL A 316 -27.52 -3.96 2.49
CA VAL A 316 -27.26 -3.84 1.05
C VAL A 316 -28.33 -4.59 0.25
N ALA A 317 -28.71 -5.80 0.65
CA ALA A 317 -29.79 -6.55 -0.01
C ALA A 317 -31.14 -5.81 0.01
N SER A 318 -31.43 -5.03 1.04
CA SER A 318 -32.65 -4.21 1.10
C SER A 318 -32.66 -3.15 -0.01
N VAL A 319 -31.50 -2.56 -0.32
CA VAL A 319 -31.34 -1.66 -1.47
C VAL A 319 -31.55 -2.41 -2.78
N LEU A 320 -31.03 -3.64 -2.91
CA LEU A 320 -31.25 -4.50 -4.09
C LEU A 320 -32.74 -4.78 -4.31
N ILE A 321 -33.47 -5.12 -3.24
CA ILE A 321 -34.91 -5.37 -3.27
C ILE A 321 -35.66 -4.12 -3.75
N TYR A 322 -35.32 -2.96 -3.20
CA TYR A 322 -35.93 -1.68 -3.57
C TYR A 322 -35.70 -1.33 -5.05
N GLN A 323 -34.52 -1.63 -5.60
CA GLN A 323 -34.17 -1.40 -7.00
C GLN A 323 -34.83 -2.37 -8.00
N GLY A 324 -35.68 -3.30 -7.53
CA GLY A 324 -36.37 -4.26 -8.40
C GLY A 324 -35.55 -5.54 -8.65
N MET A 325 -35.10 -6.18 -7.57
CA MET A 325 -34.36 -7.45 -7.61
C MET A 325 -35.06 -8.53 -8.45
N THR A 326 -34.29 -9.23 -9.28
CA THR A 326 -34.80 -10.35 -10.08
C THR A 326 -35.08 -11.58 -9.22
N SER A 327 -35.96 -12.48 -9.69
CA SER A 327 -36.27 -13.73 -8.98
C SER A 327 -35.05 -14.63 -8.78
N MET A 328 -34.11 -14.64 -9.74
CA MET A 328 -32.87 -15.39 -9.63
C MET A 328 -31.93 -14.82 -8.55
N ALA A 329 -31.82 -13.48 -8.47
CA ALA A 329 -31.07 -12.81 -7.42
C ALA A 329 -31.69 -13.07 -6.03
N ALA A 330 -33.03 -13.05 -5.93
CA ALA A 330 -33.76 -13.38 -4.72
C ALA A 330 -33.45 -14.80 -4.23
N LEU A 331 -33.49 -15.77 -5.16
CA LEU A 331 -33.19 -17.17 -4.86
C LEU A 331 -31.75 -17.35 -4.40
N ALA A 332 -30.78 -16.73 -5.06
CA ALA A 332 -29.37 -16.78 -4.67
C ALA A 332 -29.15 -16.21 -3.25
N LEU A 333 -29.75 -15.06 -2.95
CA LEU A 333 -29.68 -14.41 -1.65
C LEU A 333 -30.26 -15.29 -0.52
N LEU A 334 -31.46 -15.85 -0.74
CA LEU A 334 -32.13 -16.69 0.25
C LEU A 334 -31.39 -18.00 0.48
N LEU A 335 -30.89 -18.66 -0.58
CA LEU A 335 -30.09 -19.87 -0.45
C LEU A 335 -28.77 -19.60 0.30
N ALA A 336 -28.07 -18.51 -0.03
CA ALA A 336 -26.83 -18.14 0.65
C ALA A 336 -27.08 -17.88 2.15
N THR A 337 -28.15 -17.14 2.48
CA THR A 337 -28.50 -16.85 3.87
C THR A 337 -28.93 -18.11 4.63
N ALA A 338 -29.78 -18.95 4.03
CA ALA A 338 -30.23 -20.20 4.65
C ALA A 338 -29.05 -21.15 4.93
N THR A 339 -28.12 -21.27 3.98
CA THR A 339 -26.92 -22.09 4.13
C THR A 339 -26.03 -21.56 5.25
N LEU A 340 -25.79 -20.25 5.28
CA LEU A 340 -25.03 -19.58 6.35
C LEU A 340 -25.63 -19.86 7.73
N LEU A 341 -26.95 -19.67 7.89
CA LEU A 341 -27.63 -19.87 9.16
C LEU A 341 -27.61 -21.35 9.58
N ALA A 342 -27.87 -22.27 8.66
CA ALA A 342 -27.81 -23.70 8.94
C ALA A 342 -26.43 -24.14 9.47
N ILE A 343 -25.35 -23.68 8.81
CA ILE A 343 -23.97 -23.97 9.23
C ILE A 343 -23.71 -23.42 10.64
N ILE A 344 -24.07 -22.16 10.88
CA ILE A 344 -23.82 -21.51 12.17
C ILE A 344 -24.60 -22.17 13.30
N THR A 345 -25.88 -22.48 13.08
CA THR A 345 -26.73 -23.15 14.08
C THR A 345 -26.16 -24.52 14.42
N TYR A 346 -25.81 -25.32 13.41
CA TYR A 346 -25.22 -26.64 13.62
C TYR A 346 -23.90 -26.56 14.41
N LEU A 347 -22.98 -25.69 14.00
CA LEU A 347 -21.68 -25.55 14.65
C LEU A 347 -21.80 -25.06 16.09
N THR A 348 -22.71 -24.11 16.34
CA THR A 348 -22.95 -23.58 17.69
C THR A 348 -23.47 -24.69 18.58
N GLN A 349 -24.56 -25.37 18.19
CA GLN A 349 -25.14 -26.48 18.95
C GLN A 349 -24.13 -27.61 19.23
N SER A 350 -23.31 -27.96 18.24
CA SER A 350 -22.30 -29.02 18.40
C SER A 350 -21.19 -28.69 19.40
N ARG A 351 -21.02 -27.41 19.76
CA ARG A 351 -19.94 -26.91 20.61
C ARG A 351 -20.45 -26.08 21.79
N ASP A 352 -21.73 -26.18 22.13
CA ASP A 352 -22.37 -25.34 23.15
C ASP A 352 -21.64 -25.41 24.51
N GLU A 353 -21.24 -26.60 24.96
CA GLU A 353 -20.53 -26.78 26.23
C GLU A 353 -19.17 -26.05 26.26
N LEU A 354 -18.43 -26.11 25.15
CA LEU A 354 -17.14 -25.43 25.02
C LEU A 354 -17.31 -23.92 24.98
N LEU A 355 -18.35 -23.43 24.29
CA LEU A 355 -18.65 -22.01 24.16
C LEU A 355 -19.20 -21.40 25.46
N ALA A 356 -19.90 -22.18 26.29
CA ALA A 356 -20.44 -21.75 27.59
C ALA A 356 -19.34 -21.63 28.67
N SER A 357 -18.19 -22.26 28.47
CA SER A 357 -17.05 -22.22 29.40
C SER A 357 -16.13 -21.00 29.25
N GLN A 358 -16.41 -20.12 28.26
CA GLN A 358 -15.70 -18.86 27.99
C GLN A 358 -16.54 -17.65 28.39
#